data_AF-A0A956KAD7-F1
#
_entry.id   AF-A0A956KAD7-F1
#
_cell.length_a   1.000
_cell.length_b   1.000
_cell.length_c   1.000
_cell.angle_alpha   90.00
_cell.angle_beta   90.00
_cell.angle_gamma   90.00
#
_symmetry.space_group_name_H-M   'P 1'
#
loop_
_entity.id
_entity.type
_entity.pdbx_description
1 polymer ?
#
loop_
_entity_poly.entity_id
_entity_poly.type
_entity_poly.pdbx_seq_one_letter_code
_entity_poly.pdbx_strand_id
1 'polypeptide(L)'
;AVGLPAVVPKVGTQDEPIVDSINLELKNDELIAMSREMTLALSLAEMKAIRNHYRDKKVQLKRASKGLPFDRPSDVELEVLAQTWSEHCKHKIFAAKIAYEYEGIVETIEGLFPTYIKALTAKVRKNKGRKDYCQSVFTDNAGVIKFNDDFSLVMKVETHNSPSALDPYGGALTGIVGVNRD
;
A
#
# COMPACT_ATOMS: atom_id res chain seq x y z
N ALA A 1 -22.61 -22.65 -39.97
CA ALA A 1 -23.38 -22.00 -38.89
C ALA A 1 -22.81 -20.62 -38.68
N VAL A 2 -23.62 -19.57 -38.81
CA VAL A 2 -23.18 -18.19 -38.55
C VAL A 2 -23.07 -18.04 -37.03
N GLY A 3 -21.86 -17.84 -36.52
CA GLY A 3 -21.62 -17.69 -35.08
C GLY A 3 -22.36 -16.49 -34.50
N LEU A 4 -22.67 -16.53 -33.20
CA LEU A 4 -23.29 -15.41 -32.50
C LEU A 4 -22.37 -14.18 -32.61
N PRO A 5 -22.92 -13.00 -32.91
CA PRO A 5 -22.15 -11.76 -32.97
C PRO A 5 -21.53 -11.47 -31.59
N ALA A 6 -20.26 -11.07 -31.57
CA ALA A 6 -19.58 -10.67 -30.35
C ALA A 6 -20.20 -9.39 -29.80
N VAL A 7 -20.96 -9.51 -28.71
CA VAL A 7 -21.44 -8.36 -27.94
C VAL A 7 -20.39 -8.06 -26.88
N VAL A 8 -19.71 -6.92 -27.00
CA VAL A 8 -18.87 -6.41 -25.92
C VAL A 8 -19.80 -5.76 -24.91
N PRO A 9 -19.99 -6.32 -23.70
CA PRO A 9 -20.78 -5.66 -22.67
C PRO A 9 -20.11 -4.33 -22.34
N LYS A 10 -20.82 -3.22 -22.58
CA LYS A 10 -20.40 -1.89 -22.12
C LYS A 10 -21.07 -1.64 -20.78
N VAL A 11 -20.27 -1.62 -19.72
CA VAL A 11 -20.72 -1.11 -18.42
C VAL A 11 -20.85 0.40 -18.58
N GLY A 12 -22.08 0.89 -18.69
CA GLY A 12 -22.38 2.31 -18.59
C GLY A 12 -22.89 2.60 -17.18
N THR A 13 -22.19 3.43 -16.43
CA THR A 13 -22.74 4.04 -15.22
C THR A 13 -23.63 5.19 -15.65
N GLN A 14 -24.89 5.20 -15.20
CA GLN A 14 -25.83 6.29 -15.50
C GLN A 14 -25.68 7.48 -14.54
N ASP A 15 -24.95 7.28 -13.43
CA ASP A 15 -24.79 8.31 -12.40
C ASP A 15 -23.69 9.30 -12.77
N GLU A 16 -23.97 10.59 -12.56
CA GLU A 16 -22.95 11.63 -12.59
C GLU A 16 -22.05 11.49 -11.34
N PRO A 17 -20.71 11.44 -11.50
CA PRO A 17 -19.82 11.31 -10.36
C PRO A 17 -19.89 12.56 -9.47
N ILE A 18 -20.23 12.35 -8.20
CA ILE A 18 -20.23 13.38 -7.15
C ILE A 18 -18.93 13.24 -6.36
N VAL A 19 -18.28 14.37 -6.06
CA VAL A 19 -17.04 14.42 -5.27
C VAL A 19 -17.28 15.36 -4.09
N ASP A 20 -17.20 14.82 -2.88
CA ASP A 20 -17.43 15.60 -1.67
C ASP A 20 -16.15 16.29 -1.19
N SER A 21 -16.31 17.47 -0.58
CA SER A 21 -15.21 18.20 0.05
C SER A 21 -15.23 18.00 1.56
N ILE A 22 -14.17 17.42 2.12
CA ILE A 22 -14.15 16.94 3.51
C ILE A 22 -13.53 17.98 4.47
N ASN A 23 -14.33 18.50 5.39
CA ASN A 23 -13.83 19.44 6.40
C ASN A 23 -13.02 18.72 7.50
N LEU A 24 -11.71 18.93 7.52
CA LEU A 24 -10.83 18.39 8.57
C LEU A 24 -10.65 19.32 9.78
N GLU A 25 -11.23 20.53 9.78
CA GLU A 25 -11.14 21.50 10.88
C GLU A 25 -12.07 21.15 12.05
N LEU A 26 -11.91 19.93 12.56
CA LEU A 26 -12.70 19.32 13.63
C LEU A 26 -11.86 19.11 14.91
N LYS A 27 -12.53 18.92 16.05
CA LYS A 27 -11.88 18.51 17.30
C LYS A 27 -11.33 17.08 17.17
N ASN A 28 -10.44 16.70 18.08
CA ASN A 28 -9.77 15.39 18.02
C ASN A 28 -10.76 14.21 18.02
N ASP A 29 -11.80 14.28 18.86
CA ASP A 29 -12.78 13.19 18.96
C ASP A 29 -13.65 13.09 17.70
N GLU A 30 -13.99 14.23 17.11
CA GLU A 30 -14.74 14.33 15.85
C GLU A 30 -13.91 13.82 14.66
N LEU A 31 -12.59 14.08 14.63
CA LEU A 31 -11.70 13.51 13.61
C LEU A 31 -11.63 11.97 13.70
N ILE A 32 -11.59 11.43 14.91
CA ILE A 32 -11.60 9.98 15.11
C ILE A 32 -12.96 9.39 14.72
N ALA A 33 -14.05 10.06 15.06
CA ALA A 33 -15.40 9.66 14.66
C ALA A 33 -15.53 9.61 13.13
N MET A 34 -15.12 10.67 12.43
CA MET A 34 -15.08 10.73 10.96
C MET A 34 -14.26 9.58 10.36
N SER A 35 -13.07 9.31 10.90
CA SER A 35 -12.21 8.21 10.43
C SER A 35 -12.91 6.84 10.54
N ARG A 36 -13.73 6.64 11.58
CA ARG A 36 -14.53 5.41 11.76
C ARG A 36 -15.72 5.36 10.82
N GLU A 37 -16.49 6.44 10.73
CA GLU A 37 -17.70 6.54 9.90
C GLU A 37 -17.38 6.35 8.41
N MET A 38 -16.28 6.94 7.95
CA MET A 38 -15.79 6.81 6.58
C MET A 38 -14.92 5.56 6.36
N THR A 39 -14.75 4.70 7.37
CA THR A 39 -13.94 3.46 7.30
C THR A 39 -12.47 3.65 6.90
N LEU A 40 -11.90 4.82 7.16
CA LEU A 40 -10.54 5.19 6.74
C LEU A 40 -9.45 4.46 7.55
N ALA A 41 -9.78 3.98 8.75
CA ALA A 41 -8.83 3.34 9.67
C ALA A 41 -7.58 4.19 10.01
N LEU A 42 -7.68 5.51 9.88
CA LEU A 42 -6.60 6.45 10.19
C LEU A 42 -6.56 6.74 11.69
N SER A 43 -5.36 6.72 12.27
CA SER A 43 -5.11 7.18 13.63
C SER A 43 -5.28 8.70 13.76
N LEU A 44 -5.45 9.20 14.99
CA LEU A 44 -5.52 10.64 15.24
C LEU A 44 -4.26 11.39 14.73
N ALA A 45 -3.08 10.76 14.85
CA ALA A 45 -1.84 11.35 14.36
C ALA A 45 -1.84 11.50 12.83
N GLU A 46 -2.31 10.47 12.11
CA GLU A 46 -2.44 10.51 10.65
C GLU A 46 -3.50 11.53 10.22
N MET A 47 -4.68 11.55 10.84
CA MET A 47 -5.72 12.56 10.58
C MET A 47 -5.19 13.99 10.78
N LYS A 48 -4.42 14.23 11.86
CA LYS A 48 -3.78 15.52 12.12
C LYS A 48 -2.71 15.85 11.07
N ALA A 49 -1.92 14.87 10.64
CA ALA A 49 -0.91 15.07 9.61
C ALA A 49 -1.54 15.49 8.28
N ILE A 50 -2.63 14.82 7.88
CA ILE A 50 -3.41 15.16 6.69
C ILE A 50 -4.01 16.56 6.83
N ARG A 51 -4.67 16.87 7.96
CA ARG A 51 -5.18 18.23 8.22
C ARG A 51 -4.09 19.29 8.10
N ASN A 52 -2.94 19.06 8.72
CA ASN A 52 -1.83 19.99 8.68
C ASN A 52 -1.29 20.19 7.26
N HIS A 53 -1.32 19.15 6.41
CA HIS A 53 -0.99 19.29 4.99
C HIS A 53 -1.94 20.28 4.28
N TYR A 54 -3.25 20.20 4.53
CA TYR A 54 -4.22 21.13 3.94
C TYR A 54 -4.23 22.54 4.57
N ARG A 55 -3.62 22.69 5.75
CA ARG A 55 -3.34 24.01 6.36
C ARG A 55 -2.10 24.70 5.78
N ASP A 56 -1.19 23.96 5.14
CA ASP A 56 0.05 24.51 4.61
C ASP A 56 -0.23 25.51 3.47
N LYS A 57 0.23 26.75 3.61
CA LYS A 57 -0.02 27.83 2.64
C LYS A 57 0.46 27.50 1.22
N LYS A 58 1.55 26.76 1.06
CA LYS A 58 2.04 26.34 -0.26
C LYS A 58 1.11 25.34 -0.89
N VAL A 59 0.57 24.40 -0.10
CA VAL A 59 -0.44 23.44 -0.56
C VAL A 59 -1.71 24.18 -0.98
N GLN A 60 -2.20 25.10 -0.13
CA GLN A 60 -3.41 25.88 -0.42
C GLN A 60 -3.29 26.69 -1.72
N LEU A 61 -2.17 27.40 -1.94
CA LEU A 61 -1.92 28.16 -3.16
C LEU A 61 -1.82 27.25 -4.40
N LYS A 62 -1.19 26.08 -4.28
CA LYS A 62 -1.11 25.08 -5.36
C LYS A 62 -2.47 24.46 -5.70
N ARG A 63 -3.35 24.31 -4.71
CA ARG A 63 -4.73 23.83 -4.93
C ARG A 63 -5.56 24.90 -5.63
N ALA A 64 -5.49 26.14 -5.17
CA ALA A 64 -6.18 27.28 -5.77
C ALA A 64 -5.83 27.45 -7.26
N SER A 65 -4.54 27.34 -7.62
CA SER A 65 -4.10 27.47 -9.02
C SER A 65 -4.60 26.34 -9.94
N LYS A 66 -5.12 25.25 -9.36
CA LYS A 66 -5.73 24.13 -10.07
C LYS A 66 -7.26 24.12 -9.99
N GLY A 67 -7.88 25.14 -9.41
CA GLY A 67 -9.33 25.19 -9.20
C GLY A 67 -9.84 24.19 -8.16
N LEU A 68 -8.97 23.65 -7.29
CA LEU A 68 -9.37 22.74 -6.22
C LEU A 68 -9.74 23.52 -4.94
N PRO A 69 -10.57 22.94 -4.05
CA PRO A 69 -10.89 23.53 -2.75
C PRO A 69 -9.62 23.95 -1.99
N PHE A 70 -9.62 25.18 -1.49
CA PHE A 70 -8.42 25.84 -0.97
C PHE A 70 -7.84 25.16 0.27
N ASP A 71 -8.68 24.75 1.21
CA ASP A 71 -8.33 24.41 2.59
C ASP A 71 -8.69 22.97 3.00
N ARG A 72 -9.17 22.14 2.06
CA ARG A 72 -9.70 20.81 2.36
C ARG A 72 -9.48 19.78 1.25
N PRO A 73 -9.31 18.50 1.59
CA PRO A 73 -9.30 17.41 0.62
C PRO A 73 -10.69 17.15 0.03
N SER A 74 -10.73 16.47 -1.11
CA SER A 74 -11.91 15.68 -1.47
C SER A 74 -11.96 14.36 -0.70
N ASP A 75 -13.13 13.73 -0.67
CA ASP A 75 -13.33 12.34 -0.25
C ASP A 75 -12.35 11.37 -0.93
N VAL A 76 -12.17 11.49 -2.25
CA VAL A 76 -11.22 10.67 -3.04
C VAL A 76 -9.78 10.87 -2.58
N GLU A 77 -9.35 12.13 -2.35
CA GLU A 77 -8.00 12.41 -1.87
C GLU A 77 -7.77 11.81 -0.48
N LEU A 78 -8.79 11.86 0.38
CA LEU A 78 -8.72 11.30 1.72
C LEU A 78 -8.67 9.77 1.71
N GLU A 79 -9.47 9.13 0.86
CA GLU A 79 -9.47 7.67 0.68
C GLU A 79 -8.13 7.15 0.15
N VAL A 80 -7.54 7.83 -0.85
CA VAL A 80 -6.20 7.47 -1.36
C VAL A 80 -5.15 7.53 -0.26
N LEU A 81 -5.19 8.54 0.60
CA LEU A 81 -4.28 8.65 1.74
C LEU A 81 -4.52 7.53 2.75
N ALA A 82 -5.78 7.23 3.08
CA ALA A 82 -6.14 6.16 3.99
C ALA A 82 -5.63 4.78 3.51
N GLN A 83 -5.90 4.44 2.25
CA GLN A 83 -5.46 3.17 1.67
C GLN A 83 -3.94 3.06 1.61
N THR A 84 -3.26 4.10 1.11
CA THR A 84 -1.79 4.07 0.95
C THR A 84 -1.03 4.09 2.28
N TRP A 85 -1.66 4.59 3.36
CA TRP A 85 -1.06 4.64 4.70
C TRP A 85 -1.52 3.49 5.60
N SER A 86 -2.37 2.60 5.10
CA SER A 86 -2.77 1.37 5.79
C SER A 86 -1.55 0.53 6.18
N GLU A 87 -1.71 -0.32 7.18
CA GLU A 87 -0.65 -1.27 7.57
C GLU A 87 -0.26 -2.15 6.37
N HIS A 88 -1.26 -2.70 5.68
CA HIS A 88 -1.07 -3.61 4.56
C HIS A 88 -0.26 -2.98 3.41
N CYS A 89 -0.50 -1.71 3.08
CA CYS A 89 0.26 -1.04 2.02
C CYS A 89 1.62 -0.53 2.51
N LYS A 90 1.65 0.16 3.66
CA LYS A 90 2.84 0.87 4.11
C LYS A 90 3.85 -0.04 4.83
N HIS A 91 3.42 -1.21 5.28
CA HIS A 91 4.23 -2.16 6.04
C HIS A 91 4.83 -1.53 7.30
N LYS A 92 3.98 -0.82 8.07
CA LYS A 92 4.40 0.00 9.22
C LYS A 92 5.15 -0.82 10.26
N ILE A 93 4.72 -2.05 10.55
CA ILE A 93 5.38 -2.95 11.51
C ILE A 93 6.78 -3.35 11.02
N PHE A 94 6.91 -3.71 9.74
CA PHE A 94 8.19 -4.12 9.17
C PHE A 94 9.22 -2.98 9.08
N ALA A 95 8.76 -1.73 9.10
CA ALA A 95 9.60 -0.53 9.13
C ALA A 95 9.77 0.06 10.55
N ALA A 96 9.08 -0.46 11.55
CA ALA A 96 9.05 0.13 12.89
C ALA A 96 10.38 -0.04 13.62
N LYS A 97 10.73 0.96 14.44
CA LYS A 97 11.76 0.84 15.46
C LYS A 97 11.19 0.08 16.66
N ILE A 98 11.78 -1.05 17.02
CA ILE A 98 11.26 -1.97 18.04
C ILE A 98 12.28 -2.06 19.19
N ALA A 99 11.85 -1.72 20.40
CA ALA A 99 12.57 -2.10 21.61
C ALA A 99 12.20 -3.55 21.96
N TYR A 100 13.18 -4.44 22.01
CA TYR A 100 12.99 -5.86 22.21
C TYR A 100 13.66 -6.33 23.50
N GLU A 101 12.93 -7.08 24.32
CA GLU A 101 13.42 -7.73 25.52
C GLU A 101 12.92 -9.18 25.57
N TYR A 102 13.84 -10.14 25.61
CA TYR A 102 13.50 -11.56 25.74
C TYR A 102 14.65 -12.32 26.40
N GLU A 103 14.37 -13.08 27.46
CA GLU A 103 15.36 -13.92 28.17
C GLU A 103 16.68 -13.19 28.51
N GLY A 104 16.59 -11.93 28.94
CA GLY A 104 17.76 -11.09 29.29
C GLY A 104 18.48 -10.45 28.10
N ILE A 105 18.06 -10.73 26.86
CA ILE A 105 18.50 -10.00 25.68
C ILE A 105 17.68 -8.72 25.59
N VAL A 106 18.35 -7.56 25.58
CA VAL A 106 17.75 -6.25 25.36
C VAL A 106 18.39 -5.63 24.14
N GLU A 107 17.60 -5.34 23.10
CA GLU A 107 18.09 -4.71 21.89
C GLU A 107 17.08 -3.75 21.26
N THR A 108 17.55 -2.96 20.31
CA THR A 108 16.71 -2.07 19.50
C THR A 108 16.85 -2.47 18.04
N ILE A 109 15.74 -2.88 17.44
CA ILE A 109 15.66 -3.30 16.04
C ILE A 109 15.18 -2.13 15.20
N GLU A 110 16.02 -1.67 14.28
CA GLU A 110 15.71 -0.56 13.36
C GLU A 110 14.97 -1.08 12.11
N GLY A 111 13.74 -1.60 12.30
CA GLY A 111 12.91 -2.20 11.26
C GLY A 111 13.20 -3.68 11.02
N LEU A 112 12.17 -4.52 10.99
CA LEU A 112 12.31 -5.96 10.72
C LEU A 112 12.79 -6.22 9.28
N PHE A 113 12.24 -5.51 8.29
CA PHE A 113 12.60 -5.66 6.89
C PHE A 113 14.06 -5.27 6.60
N PRO A 114 14.54 -4.06 6.96
CA PRO A 114 15.94 -3.70 6.77
C PRO A 114 16.90 -4.62 7.55
N THR A 115 16.58 -4.94 8.82
CA THR A 115 17.47 -5.70 9.71
C THR A 115 17.58 -7.16 9.32
N TYR A 116 16.46 -7.87 9.14
CA TYR A 116 16.48 -9.32 8.99
C TYR A 116 16.38 -9.80 7.53
N ILE A 117 15.77 -9.01 6.65
CA ILE A 117 15.56 -9.42 5.24
C ILE A 117 16.59 -8.77 4.32
N LYS A 118 16.69 -7.44 4.30
CA LYS A 118 17.64 -6.74 3.43
C LYS A 118 19.09 -6.97 3.84
N ALA A 119 19.44 -6.82 5.12
CA ALA A 119 20.82 -6.99 5.55
C ALA A 119 21.33 -8.43 5.36
N LEU A 120 20.48 -9.43 5.63
CA LEU A 120 20.82 -10.83 5.35
C LEU A 120 21.04 -11.06 3.85
N THR A 121 20.13 -10.56 3.01
CA THR A 121 20.26 -10.66 1.55
C THR A 121 21.54 -9.98 1.06
N ALA A 122 21.85 -8.78 1.55
CA ALA A 122 23.09 -8.08 1.22
C ALA A 122 24.34 -8.88 1.63
N LYS A 123 24.33 -9.51 2.81
CA LYS A 123 25.41 -10.38 3.27
C LYS A 123 25.59 -11.60 2.37
N VAL A 124 24.49 -12.27 1.97
CA VAL A 124 24.53 -13.41 1.04
C VAL A 124 25.10 -12.99 -0.32
N ARG A 125 24.63 -11.87 -0.87
CA ARG A 125 25.11 -11.34 -2.16
C ARG A 125 26.61 -10.99 -2.09
N LYS A 126 27.04 -10.31 -1.03
CA LYS A 126 28.45 -10.00 -0.78
C LYS A 126 29.31 -11.26 -0.73
N ASN A 127 28.87 -12.29 -0.01
CA ASN A 127 29.59 -13.56 0.11
C ASN A 127 29.68 -14.32 -1.22
N LYS A 128 28.68 -14.18 -2.11
CA LYS A 128 28.72 -14.76 -3.45
C LYS A 128 29.65 -14.00 -4.40
N GLY A 129 29.81 -12.70 -4.21
CA GLY A 129 30.71 -11.87 -5.03
C GLY A 129 30.41 -12.03 -6.52
N ARG A 130 31.39 -12.51 -7.30
CA ARG A 130 31.22 -12.76 -8.75
C ARG A 130 30.21 -13.86 -9.09
N LYS A 131 29.81 -14.68 -8.12
CA LYS A 131 28.79 -15.73 -8.26
C LYS A 131 27.40 -15.27 -7.80
N ASP A 132 27.20 -13.97 -7.57
CA ASP A 132 25.88 -13.43 -7.24
C ASP A 132 24.94 -13.61 -8.44
N TYR A 133 23.82 -14.27 -8.18
CA TYR A 133 22.78 -14.52 -9.17
C TYR A 133 21.55 -13.62 -8.97
N CYS A 134 21.51 -12.77 -7.96
CA CYS A 134 20.41 -11.83 -7.76
C CYS A 134 20.43 -10.73 -8.84
N GLN A 135 19.40 -10.67 -9.68
CA GLN A 135 19.26 -9.65 -10.72
C GLN A 135 18.39 -8.48 -10.24
N SER A 136 17.22 -8.76 -9.65
CA SER A 136 16.31 -7.76 -9.07
C SER A 136 15.83 -8.23 -7.71
N VAL A 137 16.07 -7.42 -6.66
CA VAL A 137 15.62 -7.70 -5.30
C VAL A 137 15.23 -6.40 -4.61
N PHE A 138 14.04 -6.36 -4.03
CA PHE A 138 13.48 -5.24 -3.26
C PHE A 138 13.27 -3.93 -4.05
N THR A 139 13.24 -4.00 -5.38
CA THR A 139 13.06 -2.85 -6.28
C THR A 139 11.81 -2.96 -7.14
N ASP A 140 11.16 -4.12 -7.15
CA ASP A 140 9.99 -4.43 -7.98
C ASP A 140 9.01 -5.33 -7.20
N ASN A 141 7.87 -5.66 -7.80
CA ASN A 141 6.84 -6.50 -7.19
C ASN A 141 7.29 -7.94 -6.99
N ALA A 142 8.21 -8.44 -7.83
CA ALA A 142 8.77 -9.79 -7.77
C ALA A 142 10.31 -9.79 -7.66
N GLY A 143 10.85 -10.88 -7.09
CA GLY A 143 12.29 -11.14 -7.05
C GLY A 143 12.76 -11.88 -8.29
N VAL A 144 13.91 -11.47 -8.86
CA VAL A 144 14.47 -12.10 -10.06
C VAL A 144 15.89 -12.58 -9.80
N ILE A 145 16.15 -13.84 -10.15
CA ILE A 145 17.49 -14.43 -10.13
C ILE A 145 17.89 -14.94 -11.51
N LYS A 146 19.17 -14.86 -11.83
CA LYS A 146 19.76 -15.54 -12.99
C LYS A 146 19.71 -17.06 -12.75
N PHE A 147 19.15 -17.80 -13.70
CA PHE A 147 19.18 -19.25 -13.68
C PHE A 147 20.31 -19.79 -14.56
N ASN A 148 20.39 -19.33 -15.80
CA ASN A 148 21.50 -19.58 -16.72
C ASN A 148 21.70 -18.36 -17.65
N ASP A 149 22.45 -18.51 -18.74
CA ASP A 149 22.76 -17.40 -19.65
C ASP A 149 21.56 -16.93 -20.48
N ASP A 150 20.56 -17.79 -20.67
CA ASP A 150 19.39 -17.51 -21.52
C ASP A 150 18.13 -17.17 -20.69
N PHE A 151 18.07 -17.62 -19.43
CA PHE A 151 16.87 -17.56 -18.61
C PHE A 151 17.11 -17.02 -17.20
N SER A 152 16.10 -16.32 -16.71
CA SER A 152 15.94 -15.88 -15.34
C SER A 152 14.71 -16.52 -14.71
N LEU A 153 14.74 -16.71 -13.39
CA LEU A 153 13.57 -17.13 -12.62
C LEU A 153 13.00 -15.92 -11.88
N VAL A 154 11.71 -15.70 -12.08
CA VAL A 154 10.91 -14.71 -11.36
C VAL A 154 10.16 -15.44 -10.25
N MET A 155 10.22 -14.93 -9.03
CA MET A 155 9.59 -15.52 -7.86
C MET A 155 8.86 -14.46 -7.06
N LYS A 156 7.62 -14.78 -6.72
CA LYS A 156 6.73 -13.97 -5.89
C LYS A 156 5.79 -14.89 -5.12
N VAL A 157 5.52 -14.51 -3.88
CA VAL A 157 4.51 -15.17 -3.05
C VAL A 157 3.70 -14.07 -2.37
N GLU A 158 2.38 -14.23 -2.39
CA GLU A 158 1.44 -13.35 -1.71
C GLU A 158 0.47 -14.18 -0.86
N THR A 159 -0.27 -13.50 0.01
CA THR A 159 -1.35 -14.11 0.79
C THR A 159 -2.62 -13.29 0.63
N HIS A 160 -3.78 -13.93 0.68
CA HIS A 160 -5.08 -13.26 0.52
C HIS A 160 -6.06 -13.68 1.63
N ASN A 161 -5.56 -13.59 2.87
CA ASN A 161 -6.14 -14.27 4.04
C ASN A 161 -7.53 -13.75 4.41
N SER A 162 -7.68 -12.46 4.69
CA SER A 162 -8.94 -11.90 5.19
C SER A 162 -10.10 -12.09 4.21
N PRO A 163 -9.93 -11.85 2.89
CA PRO A 163 -11.01 -12.10 1.94
C PRO A 163 -11.30 -13.59 1.76
N SER A 164 -10.29 -14.47 1.79
CA SER A 164 -10.50 -15.92 1.72
C SER A 164 -11.22 -16.48 2.96
N ALA A 165 -11.10 -15.81 4.11
CA ALA A 165 -11.86 -16.17 5.30
C ALA A 165 -13.36 -15.79 5.19
N LEU A 166 -13.69 -14.77 4.38
CA LEU A 166 -15.07 -14.31 4.15
C LEU A 166 -15.74 -15.04 2.98
N ASP A 167 -15.02 -15.19 1.87
CA ASP A 167 -15.41 -15.95 0.68
C ASP A 167 -14.20 -16.76 0.17
N PRO A 168 -14.12 -18.07 0.49
CA PRO A 168 -12.98 -18.89 0.14
C PRO A 168 -12.71 -18.97 -1.37
N TYR A 169 -13.76 -19.04 -2.20
CA TYR A 169 -13.59 -19.19 -3.64
C TYR A 169 -13.16 -17.85 -4.26
N GLY A 170 -13.88 -16.78 -3.97
CA GLY A 170 -13.55 -15.44 -4.46
C GLY A 170 -12.17 -14.99 -3.99
N GLY A 171 -11.87 -15.14 -2.70
CA GLY A 171 -10.58 -14.75 -2.12
C GLY A 171 -9.39 -15.54 -2.65
N ALA A 172 -9.54 -16.86 -2.85
CA ALA A 172 -8.48 -17.66 -3.46
C ALA A 172 -8.26 -17.29 -4.93
N LEU A 173 -9.35 -17.08 -5.69
CA LEU A 173 -9.27 -16.71 -7.09
C LEU A 173 -8.56 -15.36 -7.27
N THR A 174 -8.97 -14.32 -6.52
CA THR A 174 -8.33 -13.00 -6.58
C THR A 174 -6.89 -13.02 -6.11
N GLY A 175 -6.56 -13.87 -5.12
CA GLY A 175 -5.18 -14.11 -4.68
C GLY A 175 -4.29 -14.70 -5.78
N ILE A 176 -4.75 -15.77 -6.45
CA ILE A 176 -3.99 -16.42 -7.54
C ILE A 176 -3.77 -15.46 -8.72
N VAL A 177 -4.81 -14.74 -9.15
CA VAL A 177 -4.65 -13.80 -10.27
C VAL A 177 -3.89 -12.54 -9.88
N GLY A 178 -3.87 -12.17 -8.58
CA GLY A 178 -3.08 -11.07 -8.03
C GLY A 178 -1.59 -11.35 -8.20
N VAL A 179 -1.13 -12.48 -7.64
CA VAL A 179 0.27 -12.87 -7.72
C VAL A 179 0.75 -13.13 -9.16
N ASN A 180 -0.13 -13.55 -10.07
CA ASN A 180 0.22 -13.73 -11.48
C ASN A 180 0.39 -12.42 -12.26
N ARG A 181 -0.15 -11.29 -11.77
CA ARG A 181 0.05 -9.97 -12.41
C ARG A 181 1.32 -9.29 -11.96
N ASP A 182 1.79 -9.62 -10.76
CA ASP A 182 3.07 -9.20 -10.20
C ASP A 182 4.26 -9.89 -10.88
#